data_AF-A0A7R9FGE4-F1
#
_entry.id   AF-A0A7R9FGE4-F1
#
_cell.length_a   1.000
_cell.length_b   1.000
_cell.length_c   1.000
_cell.angle_alpha   90.00
_cell.angle_beta   90.00
_cell.angle_gamma   90.00
#
_symmetry.space_group_name_H-M   'P 1'
#
loop_
_entity.id
_entity.type
_entity.pdbx_description
1 polymer ?
#
loop_
_entity_poly.entity_id
_entity_poly.type
_entity_poly.pdbx_seq_one_letter_code
_entity_poly.pdbx_strand_id
1 'polypeptide(L)'
;MFHHNTQKLRDRGSEDTGKLFSSFSPAPLLRLPCVQCAAGLRHEISGDATFEKKSNCLQQRPFREEGPGMSSDPWGDISNIYCRKNCSEAWPYFLAFLIVENVLLWLEEKPLIRFNDGITSLSHGLFQECGRVRGYSSRGPELDPRRFHNLSVKHTLDNNSNPNIPIIDGPDYFESDALDNVTIETCSSVERSLDRLVFRGAENVAYIFIYENFRLVELPWDSAWTWYLAVLGVDFCYYWLHRACHEVHILWAQHQVHHSSEEFNLTVGLRQSLLQGWCGFLFYLPLAVIIPPAHFLTHQQFNLLFQFWIHTKSVHTLGPLEWVFNTPRHHRVHHGCNLYCLDKNYGGLLIIWDRLFGTFAEERPKEEIIYGLVYNQPSFNPFFLQIFYNMNVINKWKSMPNWQDKLAAVWKGPSWIPGKPRLGAEEDKLDIKSREKYNVQLPLWCNLYLLLHFVVVVIGFQELALRYMGMSPLAVLGFVAYILTSLTTIGMLFDNHPYACLFELVRCLAFF
;
A
#
# COMPACT_ATOMS: atom_id res chain seq x y z
N MET A 1 -40.40 -40.46 8.30
CA MET A 1 -41.37 -40.21 9.40
C MET A 1 -41.04 -38.85 10.00
N PHE A 2 -41.71 -37.82 9.53
CA PHE A 2 -42.74 -37.04 10.26
C PHE A 2 -42.10 -36.05 11.24
N HIS A 3 -41.96 -34.76 10.90
CA HIS A 3 -42.97 -33.70 11.01
C HIS A 3 -43.66 -33.64 12.37
N HIS A 4 -43.29 -32.66 13.22
CA HIS A 4 -44.22 -31.79 13.98
C HIS A 4 -43.48 -30.90 14.98
N ASN A 5 -43.55 -29.58 14.80
CA ASN A 5 -44.25 -28.64 15.71
C ASN A 5 -43.73 -27.21 15.57
N THR A 6 -44.28 -26.52 14.57
CA THR A 6 -44.42 -25.06 14.50
C THR A 6 -45.83 -24.70 14.93
N GLN A 7 -46.05 -24.35 16.21
CA GLN A 7 -47.21 -23.55 16.66
C GLN A 7 -47.14 -23.29 18.16
N LYS A 8 -46.65 -22.10 18.53
CA LYS A 8 -47.05 -21.34 19.73
C LYS A 8 -46.39 -19.96 19.64
N LEU A 9 -47.12 -18.93 20.07
CA LEU A 9 -46.81 -17.50 19.98
C LEU A 9 -47.34 -16.79 18.71
N ARG A 10 -48.59 -17.08 18.36
CA ARG A 10 -49.52 -16.05 17.89
C ARG A 10 -50.49 -15.81 19.05
N ASP A 11 -50.86 -14.55 19.26
CA ASP A 11 -51.84 -14.07 20.25
C ASP A 11 -51.27 -13.67 21.61
N ARG A 12 -50.80 -12.41 21.68
CA ARG A 12 -51.11 -11.47 22.78
C ARG A 12 -50.84 -10.03 22.34
N GLY A 13 -51.94 -9.27 22.23
CA GLY A 13 -52.02 -7.89 22.69
C GLY A 13 -51.49 -6.79 21.77
N SER A 14 -52.28 -6.43 20.77
CA SER A 14 -52.38 -5.06 20.28
C SER A 14 -53.31 -4.28 21.21
N GLU A 15 -52.82 -3.26 21.92
CA GLU A 15 -53.56 -2.05 22.32
C GLU A 15 -52.59 -1.09 23.03
N ASP A 16 -52.76 0.21 22.74
CA ASP A 16 -52.07 1.36 23.31
C ASP A 16 -50.56 1.54 23.06
N THR A 17 -50.25 2.34 22.02
CA THR A 17 -49.54 3.62 22.15
C THR A 17 -49.42 4.34 20.80
N GLY A 18 -50.59 4.62 20.21
CA GLY A 18 -50.70 5.68 19.21
C GLY A 18 -50.74 7.04 19.90
N LYS A 19 -49.57 7.68 20.06
CA LYS A 19 -49.31 9.12 20.32
C LYS A 19 -48.03 9.27 21.14
N LEU A 20 -46.87 9.28 20.48
CA LEU A 20 -45.66 10.03 20.85
C LEU A 20 -44.65 9.84 19.72
N PHE A 21 -43.94 10.91 19.36
CA PHE A 21 -43.02 11.06 18.20
C PHE A 21 -43.63 11.51 16.86
N SER A 22 -44.55 12.47 16.90
CA SER A 22 -44.70 13.47 15.84
C SER A 22 -43.92 14.74 16.20
N SER A 23 -42.58 14.64 16.26
CA SER A 23 -41.68 15.80 16.37
C SER A 23 -40.22 15.38 16.13
N PHE A 24 -39.88 15.04 14.89
CA PHE A 24 -38.50 15.07 14.43
C PHE A 24 -38.44 15.89 13.16
N SER A 25 -37.93 17.12 13.30
CA SER A 25 -37.43 17.91 12.18
C SER A 25 -36.28 17.13 11.52
N PRO A 26 -36.18 17.06 10.19
CA PRO A 26 -35.06 16.37 9.56
C PRO A 26 -33.78 17.18 9.83
N ALA A 27 -32.93 16.69 10.73
CA ALA A 27 -31.55 17.13 10.84
C ALA A 27 -30.83 16.80 9.50
N PRO A 28 -29.95 17.68 9.01
CA PRO A 28 -29.36 17.54 7.69
C PRO A 28 -28.50 16.27 7.64
N LEU A 29 -28.85 15.37 6.71
CA LEU A 29 -27.98 14.28 6.29
C LEU A 29 -26.58 14.83 5.99
N LEU A 30 -25.59 14.35 6.73
CA LEU A 30 -24.18 14.56 6.43
C LEU A 30 -23.94 14.15 4.97
N ARG A 31 -23.71 15.14 4.11
CA ARG A 31 -23.17 14.93 2.77
C ARG A 31 -21.75 14.41 2.92
N LEU A 32 -21.58 13.11 2.72
CA LEU A 32 -20.29 12.51 2.41
C LEU A 32 -19.76 13.19 1.13
N PRO A 33 -18.53 13.74 1.10
CA PRO A 33 -17.96 14.28 -0.13
C PRO A 33 -17.41 13.11 -0.96
N CYS A 34 -18.32 12.39 -1.60
CA CYS A 34 -17.99 11.49 -2.69
C CYS A 34 -19.13 11.63 -3.71
N VAL A 35 -18.79 11.73 -5.00
CA VAL A 35 -19.65 11.95 -6.19
C VAL A 35 -19.58 13.34 -6.84
N GLN A 36 -19.09 14.42 -6.21
CA GLN A 36 -19.01 15.74 -6.87
C GLN A 36 -17.66 16.16 -7.49
N CYS A 37 -16.55 15.44 -7.25
CA CYS A 37 -15.26 15.81 -7.83
C CYS A 37 -14.99 15.28 -9.25
N ALA A 38 -15.86 14.42 -9.81
CA ALA A 38 -15.77 13.98 -11.21
C ALA A 38 -16.60 14.84 -12.19
N ALA A 39 -17.43 15.76 -11.67
CA ALA A 39 -18.34 16.59 -12.48
C ALA A 39 -17.83 18.02 -12.75
N GLY A 40 -16.63 18.38 -12.26
CA GLY A 40 -16.05 19.72 -12.40
C GLY A 40 -15.34 20.03 -13.72
N LEU A 41 -15.43 19.15 -14.72
CA LEU A 41 -14.78 19.30 -16.04
C LEU A 41 -15.76 19.24 -17.22
N ARG A 42 -17.06 19.48 -16.96
CA ARG A 42 -18.10 19.37 -18.00
C ARG A 42 -19.17 20.48 -17.93
N HIS A 43 -18.74 21.72 -17.65
CA HIS A 43 -19.57 22.90 -17.85
C HIS A 43 -18.73 24.06 -18.40
N GLU A 44 -18.23 23.88 -19.60
CA GLU A 44 -18.02 24.94 -20.58
C GLU A 44 -17.84 24.22 -21.92
N ILE A 45 -18.57 24.66 -22.95
CA ILE A 45 -18.67 24.13 -24.32
C ILE A 45 -19.92 23.24 -24.59
N SER A 46 -20.74 23.74 -25.51
CA SER A 46 -22.02 23.26 -26.10
C SER A 46 -23.30 23.62 -25.29
N GLY A 47 -24.26 24.38 -25.81
CA GLY A 47 -24.47 24.92 -27.16
C GLY A 47 -25.58 25.99 -27.20
N ASP A 48 -25.65 26.65 -28.35
CA ASP A 48 -26.52 27.76 -28.75
C ASP A 48 -28.03 27.58 -28.50
N ALA A 49 -28.71 28.69 -28.14
CA ALA A 49 -29.76 29.29 -28.99
C ALA A 49 -30.37 30.58 -28.39
N THR A 50 -30.29 31.64 -29.21
CA THR A 50 -31.26 32.75 -29.42
C THR A 50 -31.32 34.01 -28.53
N PHE A 51 -30.93 35.11 -29.18
CA PHE A 51 -31.54 36.47 -29.23
C PHE A 51 -31.83 37.22 -27.92
N GLU A 52 -31.04 38.26 -27.62
CA GLU A 52 -31.52 39.65 -27.75
C GLU A 52 -30.40 40.71 -27.65
N LYS A 53 -30.54 41.74 -28.48
CA LYS A 53 -29.67 42.92 -28.58
C LYS A 53 -29.72 43.76 -27.30
N LYS A 54 -28.56 44.24 -26.83
CA LYS A 54 -28.38 45.67 -26.48
C LYS A 54 -26.90 46.06 -26.40
N SER A 55 -26.56 46.94 -27.32
CA SER A 55 -25.38 47.79 -27.39
C SER A 55 -25.31 48.79 -26.23
N ASN A 56 -24.17 48.94 -25.55
CA ASN A 56 -23.30 50.13 -25.65
C ASN A 56 -22.24 50.24 -24.54
N CYS A 57 -21.05 50.61 -25.02
CA CYS A 57 -20.07 51.55 -24.45
C CYS A 57 -19.01 51.12 -23.40
N LEU A 58 -17.76 51.21 -23.88
CA LEU A 58 -16.59 51.89 -23.29
C LEU A 58 -15.98 51.17 -22.07
N GLN A 59 -14.73 50.68 -22.06
CA GLN A 59 -13.48 51.36 -22.39
C GLN A 59 -12.34 50.34 -22.27
N GLN A 60 -11.36 50.45 -23.17
CA GLN A 60 -10.10 49.71 -23.16
C GLN A 60 -9.32 49.94 -21.85
N ARG A 61 -8.84 48.87 -21.22
CA ARG A 61 -7.58 48.87 -20.46
C ARG A 61 -6.65 47.85 -21.12
N PRO A 62 -5.40 48.23 -21.46
CA PRO A 62 -4.47 47.30 -22.08
C PRO A 62 -4.05 46.23 -21.06
N PHE A 63 -4.01 44.98 -21.52
CA PHE A 63 -3.33 43.89 -20.84
C PHE A 63 -1.90 44.32 -20.53
N ARG A 64 -1.56 44.37 -19.24
CA ARG A 64 -0.19 44.49 -18.78
C ARG A 64 0.47 43.14 -19.04
N GLU A 65 1.59 43.14 -19.75
CA GLU A 65 2.46 41.99 -19.92
C GLU A 65 2.86 41.45 -18.54
N GLU A 66 2.30 40.29 -18.16
CA GLU A 66 2.91 39.43 -17.16
C GLU A 66 3.92 38.54 -17.87
N GLY A 67 5.17 38.55 -17.38
CA GLY A 67 6.34 37.97 -18.03
C GLY A 67 6.30 36.45 -18.18
N PRO A 68 7.30 35.88 -18.89
CA PRO A 68 7.35 34.46 -19.18
C PRO A 68 7.83 33.71 -17.93
N GLY A 69 6.93 33.00 -17.26
CA GLY A 69 7.25 32.27 -16.04
C GLY A 69 6.17 31.29 -15.61
N MET A 70 5.58 30.55 -16.56
CA MET A 70 4.65 29.47 -16.25
C MET A 70 5.26 28.17 -16.78
N SER A 71 5.77 27.36 -15.85
CA SER A 71 6.38 26.06 -16.12
C SER A 71 5.37 25.10 -16.75
N SER A 72 5.81 24.40 -17.78
CA SER A 72 5.04 23.56 -18.70
C SER A 72 4.67 22.15 -18.17
N ASP A 73 4.50 21.97 -16.86
CA ASP A 73 4.05 20.67 -16.31
C ASP A 73 2.84 20.82 -15.37
N PRO A 74 1.61 20.83 -15.93
CA PRO A 74 0.37 20.87 -15.14
C PRO A 74 0.18 19.64 -14.25
N TRP A 75 0.81 18.51 -14.57
CA TRP A 75 0.63 17.24 -13.86
C TRP A 75 1.50 17.16 -12.61
N GLY A 76 2.71 17.74 -12.65
CA GLY A 76 3.59 17.87 -11.50
C GLY A 76 2.97 18.72 -10.37
N ASP A 77 2.37 19.86 -10.71
CA ASP A 77 1.78 20.76 -9.72
C ASP A 77 0.47 20.23 -9.11
N ILE A 78 -0.38 19.56 -9.89
CA ILE A 78 -1.61 18.93 -9.39
C ILE A 78 -1.28 17.78 -8.43
N SER A 79 -0.32 16.91 -8.78
CA SER A 79 0.14 15.83 -7.90
C SER A 79 0.68 16.36 -6.57
N ASN A 80 1.37 17.50 -6.59
CA ASN A 80 1.99 18.11 -5.41
C ASN A 80 1.01 18.79 -4.46
N ILE A 81 -0.05 19.40 -5.00
CA ILE A 81 -1.12 19.99 -4.19
C ILE A 81 -1.98 18.89 -3.58
N TYR A 82 -2.28 17.83 -4.34
CA TYR A 82 -3.09 16.70 -3.85
C TYR A 82 -2.37 15.86 -2.80
N CYS A 83 -1.07 15.58 -2.96
CA CYS A 83 -0.32 14.80 -1.98
C CYS A 83 -0.14 15.55 -0.65
N ARG A 84 0.14 16.86 -0.70
CA ARG A 84 0.26 17.71 0.50
C ARG A 84 -1.06 17.91 1.24
N LYS A 85 -2.17 18.10 0.52
CA LYS A 85 -3.51 18.17 1.13
C LYS A 85 -3.95 16.83 1.71
N ASN A 86 -3.85 15.74 0.96
CA ASN A 86 -4.37 14.45 1.42
C ASN A 86 -3.63 13.88 2.65
N CYS A 87 -2.31 14.05 2.77
CA CYS A 87 -1.58 13.54 3.95
C CYS A 87 -1.86 14.35 5.22
N SER A 88 -1.96 15.67 5.11
CA SER A 88 -2.30 16.54 6.25
C SER A 88 -3.77 16.39 6.67
N GLU A 89 -4.66 16.09 5.72
CA GLU A 89 -6.08 15.87 5.98
C GLU A 89 -6.39 14.46 6.51
N ALA A 90 -5.62 13.42 6.16
CA ALA A 90 -5.88 12.03 6.57
C ALA A 90 -5.43 11.72 8.01
N TRP A 91 -4.33 12.32 8.49
CA TRP A 91 -3.74 12.01 9.79
C TRP A 91 -4.68 12.27 10.99
N PRO A 92 -5.47 13.37 11.03
CA PRO A 92 -6.45 13.58 12.09
C PRO A 92 -7.49 12.46 12.18
N TYR A 93 -7.98 11.94 11.05
CA TYR A 93 -8.94 10.84 11.04
C TYR A 93 -8.31 9.54 11.55
N PHE A 94 -7.10 9.22 11.11
CA PHE A 94 -6.38 8.05 11.58
C PHE A 94 -6.17 8.08 13.11
N LEU A 95 -5.72 9.21 13.65
CA LEU A 95 -5.57 9.40 15.09
C LEU A 95 -6.92 9.33 15.82
N ALA A 96 -7.96 9.94 15.26
CA ALA A 96 -9.30 9.87 15.82
C ALA A 96 -9.80 8.42 15.91
N PHE A 97 -9.61 7.61 14.86
CA PHE A 97 -9.99 6.19 14.88
C PHE A 97 -9.22 5.40 15.94
N LEU A 98 -7.91 5.64 16.11
CA LEU A 98 -7.13 5.00 17.16
C LEU A 98 -7.59 5.39 18.56
N ILE A 99 -7.92 6.67 18.78
CA ILE A 99 -8.46 7.14 20.06
C ILE A 99 -9.81 6.46 20.34
N VAL A 100 -10.71 6.46 19.35
CA VAL A 100 -12.03 5.81 19.47
C VAL A 100 -11.87 4.32 19.76
N GLU A 101 -10.97 3.62 19.07
CA GLU A 101 -10.71 2.19 19.32
C GLU A 101 -10.25 1.94 20.77
N ASN A 102 -9.31 2.73 21.28
CA ASN A 102 -8.86 2.58 22.67
C ASN A 102 -9.94 2.94 23.70
N VAL A 103 -10.76 3.97 23.43
CA VAL A 103 -11.90 4.32 24.29
C VAL A 103 -12.93 3.19 24.33
N LEU A 104 -13.24 2.58 23.19
CA LEU A 104 -14.16 1.43 23.12
C LEU A 104 -13.59 0.23 23.87
N LEU A 105 -12.31 -0.10 23.69
CA LEU A 105 -11.66 -1.19 24.43
C LEU A 105 -11.68 -0.94 25.94
N TRP A 106 -11.45 0.31 26.37
CA TRP A 106 -11.54 0.70 27.78
C TRP A 106 -12.96 0.53 28.33
N LEU A 107 -13.98 0.98 27.60
CA LEU A 107 -15.39 0.83 27.98
C LEU A 107 -15.84 -0.63 28.05
N GLU A 108 -15.24 -1.50 27.25
CA GLU A 108 -15.48 -2.94 27.23
C GLU A 108 -14.62 -3.73 28.24
N GLU A 109 -13.86 -3.04 29.10
CA GLU A 109 -12.93 -3.63 30.07
C GLU A 109 -11.89 -4.57 29.43
N LYS A 110 -11.55 -4.32 28.17
CA LYS A 110 -10.53 -5.07 27.43
C LYS A 110 -9.14 -4.44 27.60
N PRO A 111 -8.07 -5.24 27.47
CA PRO A 111 -6.71 -4.72 27.47
C PRO A 111 -6.52 -3.63 26.41
N LEU A 112 -5.94 -2.51 26.82
CA LEU A 112 -5.57 -1.43 25.90
C LEU A 112 -4.43 -1.87 24.97
N ILE A 113 -4.30 -1.15 23.86
CA ILE A 113 -3.24 -1.40 22.88
C ILE A 113 -1.87 -1.17 23.54
N ARG A 114 -0.97 -2.15 23.39
CA ARG A 114 0.40 -2.02 23.89
C ARG A 114 1.16 -0.97 23.10
N PHE A 115 1.75 -0.04 23.84
CA PHE A 115 2.44 1.12 23.32
C PHE A 115 3.59 0.76 22.35
N ASN A 116 4.43 -0.19 22.73
CA ASN A 116 5.54 -0.67 21.92
C ASN A 116 5.07 -1.29 20.60
N ASP A 117 4.06 -2.16 20.63
CA ASP A 117 3.54 -2.81 19.42
C ASP A 117 2.90 -1.80 18.45
N GLY A 118 2.17 -0.81 18.97
CA GLY A 118 1.62 0.29 18.18
C GLY A 118 2.70 1.12 17.50
N ILE A 119 3.77 1.50 18.22
CA ILE A 119 4.91 2.20 17.63
C ILE A 119 5.62 1.34 16.60
N THR A 120 5.85 0.06 16.86
CA THR A 120 6.48 -0.84 15.88
C THR A 120 5.63 -0.94 14.61
N SER A 121 4.31 -1.10 14.72
CA SER A 121 3.39 -1.13 13.57
C SER A 121 3.44 0.17 12.74
N LEU A 122 3.41 1.33 13.39
CA LEU A 122 3.58 2.63 12.73
C LEU A 122 4.97 2.79 12.08
N SER A 123 6.01 2.28 12.73
CA SER A 123 7.39 2.30 12.22
C SER A 123 7.51 1.53 10.92
N HIS A 124 6.84 0.38 10.79
CA HIS A 124 6.75 -0.38 9.53
C HIS A 124 6.04 0.42 8.43
N GLY A 125 4.96 1.14 8.78
CA GLY A 125 4.31 2.07 7.85
C GLY A 125 5.27 3.15 7.35
N LEU A 126 5.98 3.81 8.26
CA LEU A 126 6.98 4.83 7.92
C LEU A 126 8.13 4.27 7.07
N PHE A 127 8.60 3.05 7.36
CA PHE A 127 9.59 2.34 6.54
C PHE A 127 9.13 2.25 5.08
N GLN A 128 7.89 1.79 4.87
CA GLN A 128 7.34 1.65 3.53
C GLN A 128 7.19 3.00 2.82
N GLU A 129 6.77 4.03 3.55
CA GLU A 129 6.55 5.36 2.96
C GLU A 129 7.85 6.15 2.71
N CYS A 130 8.94 5.91 3.47
CA CYS A 130 10.27 6.41 3.11
C CYS A 130 10.68 5.95 1.70
N GLY A 131 10.19 4.78 1.27
CA GLY A 131 10.29 4.28 -0.09
C GLY A 131 9.36 4.94 -1.12
N ARG A 132 8.75 6.10 -0.85
CA ARG A 132 7.93 6.88 -1.81
C ARG A 132 8.55 8.20 -2.22
N VAL A 133 9.65 8.59 -1.59
CA VAL A 133 10.32 9.86 -1.90
C VAL A 133 10.87 9.77 -3.32
N ARG A 134 10.24 10.49 -4.25
CA ARG A 134 10.55 10.47 -5.69
C ARG A 134 11.83 11.27 -5.94
N GLY A 135 12.84 10.62 -6.53
CA GLY A 135 13.93 11.35 -7.18
C GLY A 135 13.39 11.98 -8.46
N TYR A 136 13.40 13.31 -8.55
CA TYR A 136 13.25 13.98 -9.84
C TYR A 136 14.55 13.81 -10.60
N SER A 137 14.47 13.28 -11.82
CA SER A 137 15.57 13.32 -12.79
C SER A 137 15.95 14.78 -13.02
N SER A 138 17.24 15.06 -12.93
CA SER A 138 17.86 16.31 -13.38
C SER A 138 17.33 16.70 -14.76
N ARG A 139 16.98 17.98 -14.92
CA ARG A 139 16.74 18.60 -16.23
C ARG A 139 17.92 18.25 -17.14
N GLY A 140 17.69 17.39 -18.13
CA GLY A 140 18.56 17.35 -19.32
C GLY A 140 18.46 18.70 -20.05
N PRO A 141 19.50 19.14 -20.77
CA PRO A 141 19.43 20.37 -21.52
C PRO A 141 18.26 20.33 -22.50
N GLU A 142 17.45 21.39 -22.51
CA GLU A 142 16.36 21.58 -23.49
C GLU A 142 16.91 21.37 -24.90
N LEU A 143 16.48 20.30 -25.56
CA LEU A 143 16.66 20.16 -27.00
C LEU A 143 15.71 21.15 -27.67
N ASP A 144 16.29 22.22 -28.22
CA ASP A 144 15.61 23.25 -28.99
C ASP A 144 14.75 22.63 -30.13
N PRO A 145 13.41 22.79 -30.11
CA PRO A 145 12.53 22.27 -31.14
C PRO A 145 12.78 22.86 -32.54
N ARG A 146 13.58 23.94 -32.67
CA ARG A 146 13.85 24.59 -33.96
C ARG A 146 14.89 23.86 -34.82
N ARG A 147 15.53 22.79 -34.33
CA ARG A 147 16.52 22.01 -35.11
C ARG A 147 15.96 20.87 -35.96
N PHE A 148 14.65 20.60 -35.93
CA PHE A 148 14.04 19.51 -36.72
C PHE A 148 13.11 19.96 -37.86
N HIS A 149 13.08 21.25 -38.19
CA HIS A 149 12.47 21.73 -39.44
C HIS A 149 13.53 21.83 -40.53
N ASN A 150 13.92 20.69 -41.10
CA ASN A 150 14.36 20.54 -42.50
C ASN A 150 14.82 19.10 -42.78
N LEU A 151 13.91 18.13 -42.67
CA LEU A 151 14.08 16.84 -43.33
C LEU A 151 12.80 16.51 -44.10
N SER A 152 12.57 17.30 -45.15
CA SER A 152 11.69 16.90 -46.26
C SER A 152 12.40 15.79 -47.02
N VAL A 153 11.81 14.59 -47.00
CA VAL A 153 12.19 13.47 -47.87
C VAL A 153 12.02 13.92 -49.33
N LYS A 154 13.12 14.16 -50.02
CA LYS A 154 13.17 14.26 -51.48
C LYS A 154 13.84 13.00 -52.02
N HIS A 155 13.04 12.17 -52.67
CA HIS A 155 13.53 11.17 -53.61
C HIS A 155 14.30 11.87 -54.74
N THR A 156 15.58 11.54 -54.92
CA THR A 156 16.26 11.66 -56.21
C THR A 156 17.45 10.72 -56.25
N LEU A 157 17.44 9.85 -57.27
CA LEU A 157 18.57 9.10 -57.80
C LEU A 157 19.63 10.11 -58.29
N ASP A 158 20.92 9.90 -58.02
CA ASP A 158 21.93 9.67 -59.08
C ASP A 158 23.38 9.54 -58.58
N ASN A 159 24.15 8.90 -59.46
CA ASN A 159 25.54 8.48 -59.40
C ASN A 159 26.60 9.59 -59.24
N ASN A 160 27.82 9.11 -58.93
CA ASN A 160 29.14 9.56 -59.43
C ASN A 160 30.08 10.38 -58.51
N SER A 161 31.14 9.67 -58.09
CA SER A 161 32.57 9.93 -58.34
C SER A 161 33.27 11.20 -57.81
N ASN A 162 34.16 10.91 -56.84
CA ASN A 162 35.55 11.32 -56.68
C ASN A 162 35.91 12.59 -55.85
N PRO A 163 36.97 12.51 -55.02
CA PRO A 163 37.31 13.43 -53.94
C PRO A 163 38.38 14.44 -54.36
N ASN A 164 38.53 15.55 -53.60
CA ASN A 164 39.80 16.23 -53.49
C ASN A 164 39.87 17.21 -52.30
N ILE A 165 40.85 16.92 -51.45
CA ILE A 165 41.72 17.81 -50.65
C ILE A 165 41.38 18.02 -49.15
N PRO A 166 42.42 17.98 -48.28
CA PRO A 166 42.34 17.42 -46.93
C PRO A 166 42.90 18.35 -45.81
N ILE A 167 43.08 17.75 -44.61
CA ILE A 167 43.96 18.12 -43.47
C ILE A 167 43.44 19.31 -42.60
N ILE A 168 43.36 19.33 -41.25
CA ILE A 168 44.33 19.01 -40.18
C ILE A 168 43.65 18.85 -38.77
N ASP A 169 44.16 17.88 -37.99
CA ASP A 169 44.30 17.66 -36.52
C ASP A 169 43.13 17.50 -35.50
N GLY A 170 42.90 16.23 -35.10
CA GLY A 170 43.11 15.63 -33.74
C GLY A 170 42.14 15.92 -32.58
N PRO A 171 42.17 15.16 -31.45
CA PRO A 171 42.54 13.75 -31.23
C PRO A 171 41.33 12.87 -30.84
N ASP A 172 41.57 11.56 -30.78
CA ASP A 172 40.68 10.51 -30.30
C ASP A 172 39.97 10.82 -28.97
N TYR A 173 38.64 10.85 -28.98
CA TYR A 173 37.77 10.57 -27.84
C TYR A 173 36.57 9.75 -28.33
N PHE A 174 36.84 8.51 -28.70
CA PHE A 174 35.82 7.51 -29.01
C PHE A 174 36.18 6.22 -28.27
N GLU A 175 36.08 6.22 -26.94
CA GLU A 175 35.93 4.98 -26.14
C GLU A 175 35.63 5.16 -24.63
N SER A 176 35.38 6.37 -24.09
CA SER A 176 35.04 6.55 -22.66
C SER A 176 33.53 6.67 -22.37
N ASP A 177 32.73 7.18 -23.32
CA ASP A 177 31.39 7.67 -22.98
C ASP A 177 30.29 6.59 -22.95
N ALA A 178 30.60 5.38 -23.40
CA ALA A 178 29.69 4.24 -23.30
C ALA A 178 29.83 3.46 -21.98
N LEU A 179 31.01 3.47 -21.36
CA LEU A 179 31.22 2.84 -20.05
C LEU A 179 30.89 3.79 -18.89
N ASP A 180 31.11 5.09 -19.03
CA ASP A 180 30.78 6.04 -17.96
C ASP A 180 29.28 6.25 -17.80
N ASN A 181 28.50 6.22 -18.89
CA ASN A 181 27.03 6.28 -18.80
C ASN A 181 26.41 5.00 -18.24
N VAL A 182 26.98 3.83 -18.54
CA VAL A 182 26.53 2.56 -17.96
C VAL A 182 26.93 2.46 -16.49
N THR A 183 28.10 2.96 -16.11
CA THR A 183 28.59 2.93 -14.71
C THR A 183 27.85 3.94 -13.83
N ILE A 184 27.53 5.14 -14.36
CA ILE A 184 26.71 6.15 -13.68
C ILE A 184 25.24 5.72 -13.58
N GLU A 185 24.69 4.97 -14.54
CA GLU A 185 23.37 4.34 -14.43
C GLU A 185 23.33 3.16 -13.45
N THR A 186 24.40 2.37 -13.31
CA THR A 186 24.51 1.31 -12.29
C THR A 186 24.84 1.80 -10.88
N CYS A 187 25.43 2.99 -10.72
CA CYS A 187 25.71 3.58 -9.41
C CYS A 187 24.58 4.49 -8.90
N SER A 188 23.78 5.09 -9.79
CA SER A 188 22.58 5.88 -9.44
C SER A 188 21.32 5.02 -9.18
N SER A 189 21.45 3.70 -9.20
CA SER A 189 20.39 2.72 -8.96
C SER A 189 20.28 2.25 -7.50
N VAL A 190 21.09 2.80 -6.58
CA VAL A 190 21.04 2.46 -5.14
C VAL A 190 20.13 3.43 -4.34
N GLU A 191 19.65 4.52 -4.93
CA GLU A 191 18.95 5.60 -4.20
C GLU A 191 17.41 5.55 -4.27
N ARG A 192 16.84 4.46 -4.80
CA ARG A 192 15.42 4.40 -5.17
C ARG A 192 14.67 3.43 -4.27
N SER A 193 14.07 3.95 -3.19
CA SER A 193 12.68 3.66 -2.82
C SER A 193 12.11 2.31 -3.32
N LEU A 194 12.54 1.21 -2.70
CA LEU A 194 12.57 -0.12 -3.34
C LEU A 194 11.17 -0.73 -3.62
N ASP A 195 10.19 -0.55 -2.74
CA ASP A 195 8.88 -1.20 -2.91
C ASP A 195 8.05 -0.57 -4.04
N ARG A 196 7.76 0.74 -3.90
CA ARG A 196 6.77 1.42 -4.74
C ARG A 196 7.37 2.01 -6.01
N LEU A 197 8.63 2.44 -6.02
CA LEU A 197 9.19 2.99 -7.27
C LEU A 197 9.57 1.89 -8.26
N VAL A 198 10.19 0.80 -7.78
CA VAL A 198 10.58 -0.31 -8.65
C VAL A 198 9.36 -1.15 -9.00
N PHE A 199 8.62 -1.67 -8.01
CA PHE A 199 7.60 -2.67 -8.30
C PHE A 199 6.25 -2.07 -8.70
N ARG A 200 5.78 -0.99 -8.06
CA ARG A 200 4.55 -0.31 -8.53
C ARG A 200 4.77 0.47 -9.83
N GLY A 201 5.95 1.05 -10.01
CA GLY A 201 6.34 1.65 -11.29
C GLY A 201 6.35 0.61 -12.41
N ALA A 202 7.05 -0.51 -12.20
CA ALA A 202 7.09 -1.62 -13.15
C ALA A 202 5.69 -2.23 -13.38
N GLU A 203 4.87 -2.39 -12.34
CA GLU A 203 3.47 -2.82 -12.45
C GLU A 203 2.70 -1.92 -13.41
N ASN A 204 2.72 -0.61 -13.18
CA ASN A 204 1.97 0.33 -14.00
C ASN A 204 2.46 0.34 -15.45
N VAL A 205 3.79 0.34 -15.65
CA VAL A 205 4.37 0.31 -17.00
C VAL A 205 4.01 -1.00 -17.71
N ALA A 206 4.16 -2.15 -17.05
CA ALA A 206 3.83 -3.45 -17.62
C ALA A 206 2.33 -3.58 -17.89
N TYR A 207 1.47 -3.13 -16.98
CA TYR A 207 0.03 -3.16 -17.12
C TYR A 207 -0.43 -2.29 -18.31
N ILE A 208 0.05 -1.05 -18.39
CA ILE A 208 -0.26 -0.15 -19.51
C ILE A 208 0.27 -0.71 -20.82
N PHE A 209 1.50 -1.23 -20.84
CA PHE A 209 2.08 -1.86 -22.02
C PHE A 209 1.21 -3.03 -22.50
N ILE A 210 0.75 -3.90 -21.60
CA ILE A 210 -0.13 -5.02 -21.97
C ILE A 210 -1.47 -4.51 -22.50
N TYR A 211 -2.09 -3.53 -21.84
CA TYR A 211 -3.37 -2.98 -22.27
C TYR A 211 -3.29 -2.27 -23.64
N GLU A 212 -2.22 -1.51 -23.90
CA GLU A 212 -2.08 -0.79 -25.15
C GLU A 212 -1.78 -1.72 -26.34
N ASN A 213 -1.09 -2.84 -26.12
CA ASN A 213 -0.65 -3.73 -27.19
C ASN A 213 -1.48 -5.02 -27.34
N PHE A 214 -2.16 -5.48 -26.28
CA PHE A 214 -2.78 -6.80 -26.22
C PHE A 214 -4.20 -6.82 -25.65
N ARG A 215 -4.86 -5.66 -25.45
CA ARG A 215 -6.27 -5.64 -25.02
C ARG A 215 -7.16 -6.39 -26.00
N LEU A 216 -8.07 -7.19 -25.46
CA LEU A 216 -9.08 -7.94 -26.23
C LEU A 216 -10.34 -7.13 -26.45
N VAL A 217 -10.62 -6.18 -25.55
CA VAL A 217 -11.83 -5.36 -25.56
C VAL A 217 -11.50 -3.93 -25.16
N GLU A 218 -12.29 -2.98 -25.67
CA GLU A 218 -12.25 -1.59 -25.25
C GLU A 218 -13.49 -1.30 -24.40
N LEU A 219 -13.28 -1.16 -23.09
CA LEU A 219 -14.35 -0.86 -22.15
C LEU A 219 -14.47 0.65 -21.93
N PRO A 220 -15.66 1.27 -22.10
CA PRO A 220 -15.84 2.70 -21.92
C PRO A 220 -15.55 3.16 -20.49
N TRP A 221 -14.94 4.33 -20.34
CA TRP A 221 -14.63 4.93 -19.04
C TRP A 221 -15.85 5.23 -18.18
N ASP A 222 -16.90 5.74 -18.81
CA ASP A 222 -18.15 6.19 -18.20
C ASP A 222 -19.19 5.06 -18.00
N SER A 223 -18.89 3.84 -18.45
CA SER A 223 -19.79 2.70 -18.28
C SER A 223 -19.70 2.13 -16.86
N ALA A 224 -20.83 2.09 -16.15
CA ALA A 224 -20.93 1.47 -14.83
C ALA A 224 -20.49 -0.01 -14.83
N TRP A 225 -20.71 -0.74 -15.92
CA TRP A 225 -20.26 -2.12 -16.05
C TRP A 225 -18.73 -2.24 -16.05
N THR A 226 -18.01 -1.30 -16.67
CA THR A 226 -16.54 -1.29 -16.61
C THR A 226 -16.05 -1.17 -15.17
N TRP A 227 -16.68 -0.28 -14.40
CA TRP A 227 -16.38 -0.09 -12.98
C TRP A 227 -16.72 -1.34 -12.14
N TYR A 228 -17.86 -1.99 -12.38
CA TYR A 228 -18.21 -3.24 -11.70
C TYR A 228 -17.29 -4.41 -12.06
N LEU A 229 -16.90 -4.52 -13.33
CA LEU A 229 -15.92 -5.52 -13.76
C LEU A 229 -14.53 -5.24 -13.14
N ALA A 230 -14.14 -3.97 -13.03
CA ALA A 230 -12.89 -3.59 -12.41
C ALA A 230 -12.87 -3.92 -10.91
N VAL A 231 -13.94 -3.63 -10.15
CA VAL A 231 -13.97 -3.98 -8.71
C VAL A 231 -13.89 -5.49 -8.50
N LEU A 232 -14.65 -6.27 -9.27
CA LEU A 232 -14.66 -7.72 -9.15
C LEU A 232 -13.33 -8.32 -9.59
N GLY A 233 -12.77 -7.84 -10.70
CA GLY A 233 -11.49 -8.31 -11.23
C GLY A 233 -10.33 -8.01 -10.31
N VAL A 234 -10.23 -6.76 -9.83
CA VAL A 234 -9.17 -6.36 -8.90
C VAL A 234 -9.25 -7.15 -7.59
N ASP A 235 -10.44 -7.28 -7.01
CA ASP A 235 -10.59 -8.04 -5.76
C ASP A 235 -10.33 -9.54 -5.94
N PHE A 236 -10.70 -10.11 -7.10
CA PHE A 236 -10.37 -11.49 -7.45
C PHE A 236 -8.84 -11.71 -7.57
N CYS A 237 -8.14 -10.81 -8.27
CA CYS A 237 -6.68 -10.86 -8.35
C CYS A 237 -6.03 -10.68 -6.97
N TYR A 238 -6.58 -9.80 -6.13
CA TYR A 238 -6.14 -9.65 -4.75
C TYR A 238 -6.30 -10.95 -3.96
N TYR A 239 -7.45 -11.64 -4.05
CA TYR A 239 -7.66 -12.92 -3.38
C TYR A 239 -6.55 -13.94 -3.71
N TRP A 240 -6.20 -14.08 -4.99
CA TRP A 240 -5.14 -15.01 -5.42
C TRP A 240 -3.75 -14.58 -4.98
N LEU A 241 -3.45 -13.28 -5.06
CA LEU A 241 -2.20 -12.74 -4.53
C LEU A 241 -2.09 -13.02 -3.04
N HIS A 242 -3.14 -12.70 -2.28
CA HIS A 242 -3.15 -12.83 -0.83
C HIS A 242 -3.06 -14.30 -0.40
N ARG A 243 -3.81 -15.18 -1.06
CA ARG A 243 -3.68 -16.63 -0.89
C ARG A 243 -2.25 -17.11 -1.17
N ALA A 244 -1.64 -16.67 -2.26
CA ALA A 244 -0.25 -17.02 -2.57
C ALA A 244 0.73 -16.47 -1.53
N CYS A 245 0.47 -15.28 -0.97
CA CYS A 245 1.24 -14.73 0.15
C CYS A 245 1.20 -15.58 1.42
N HIS A 246 0.19 -16.42 1.63
CA HIS A 246 0.14 -17.37 2.75
C HIS A 246 0.66 -18.77 2.36
N GLU A 247 0.41 -19.19 1.12
CA GLU A 247 0.65 -20.57 0.68
C GLU A 247 2.01 -20.79 -0.01
N VAL A 248 2.75 -19.73 -0.36
CA VAL A 248 4.08 -19.80 -1.01
C VAL A 248 5.14 -19.21 -0.09
N HIS A 249 6.16 -19.99 0.26
CA HIS A 249 7.10 -19.65 1.33
C HIS A 249 7.84 -18.30 1.13
N ILE A 250 8.29 -17.99 -0.09
CA ILE A 250 8.96 -16.71 -0.36
C ILE A 250 8.02 -15.50 -0.32
N LEU A 251 6.74 -15.69 -0.63
CA LEU A 251 5.73 -14.64 -0.55
C LEU A 251 5.29 -14.41 0.90
N TRP A 252 5.17 -15.50 1.67
CA TRP A 252 4.97 -15.45 3.10
C TRP A 252 6.09 -14.71 3.83
N ALA A 253 7.34 -14.86 3.38
CA ALA A 253 8.45 -14.09 3.95
C ALA A 253 8.25 -12.57 3.90
N GLN A 254 7.48 -12.07 2.92
CA GLN A 254 7.14 -10.65 2.84
C GLN A 254 5.85 -10.34 3.59
N HIS A 255 4.89 -11.24 3.56
CA HIS A 255 3.59 -10.99 4.18
C HIS A 255 3.58 -11.21 5.70
N GLN A 256 4.47 -12.04 6.24
CA GLN A 256 4.55 -12.34 7.68
C GLN A 256 4.74 -11.09 8.54
N VAL A 257 5.38 -10.04 8.03
CA VAL A 257 5.56 -8.78 8.77
C VAL A 257 4.21 -8.25 9.22
N HIS A 258 3.19 -8.34 8.36
CA HIS A 258 1.82 -7.96 8.65
C HIS A 258 1.18 -8.80 9.75
N HIS A 259 1.44 -10.10 9.76
CA HIS A 259 0.95 -11.05 10.76
C HIS A 259 1.82 -11.15 12.02
N SER A 260 2.92 -10.39 12.11
CA SER A 260 3.87 -10.52 13.23
C SER A 260 3.40 -9.87 14.53
N SER A 261 2.41 -8.99 14.49
CA SER A 261 1.86 -8.35 15.69
C SER A 261 1.09 -9.37 16.53
N GLU A 262 1.37 -9.41 17.83
CA GLU A 262 0.55 -10.14 18.81
C GLU A 262 -0.67 -9.33 19.25
N GLU A 263 -0.82 -8.10 18.76
CA GLU A 263 -2.04 -7.29 18.85
C GLU A 263 -2.82 -7.34 17.54
N PHE A 264 -4.11 -6.99 17.61
CA PHE A 264 -4.93 -6.81 16.41
C PHE A 264 -5.78 -5.56 16.58
N ASN A 265 -5.43 -4.52 15.82
CA ASN A 265 -5.98 -3.17 15.88
C ASN A 265 -5.61 -2.41 14.59
N LEU A 266 -6.09 -1.18 14.43
CA LEU A 266 -5.95 -0.45 13.17
C LEU A 266 -4.49 -0.19 12.75
N THR A 267 -3.56 -0.10 13.71
CA THR A 267 -2.13 0.09 13.39
C THR A 267 -1.53 -1.13 12.68
N VAL A 268 -2.06 -2.33 12.93
CA VAL A 268 -1.60 -3.57 12.25
C VAL A 268 -1.81 -3.47 10.73
N GLY A 269 -2.84 -2.74 10.28
CA GLY A 269 -3.05 -2.46 8.86
C GLY A 269 -1.85 -1.75 8.19
N LEU A 270 -1.09 -0.96 8.96
CA LEU A 270 0.11 -0.24 8.50
C LEU A 270 1.40 -1.06 8.62
N ARG A 271 1.36 -2.21 9.32
CA ARG A 271 2.51 -3.09 9.48
C ARG A 271 2.71 -3.89 8.19
N GLN A 272 3.56 -3.39 7.29
CA GLN A 272 3.79 -3.99 5.97
C GLN A 272 5.28 -4.23 5.71
N SER A 273 5.58 -5.18 4.81
CA SER A 273 6.95 -5.41 4.35
C SER A 273 7.37 -4.42 3.27
N LEU A 274 8.65 -4.03 3.29
CA LEU A 274 9.30 -3.27 2.22
C LEU A 274 9.38 -4.01 0.89
N LEU A 275 9.20 -5.33 0.92
CA LEU A 275 9.28 -6.17 -0.27
C LEU A 275 7.90 -6.72 -0.63
N GLN A 276 6.81 -6.29 0.01
CA GLN A 276 5.48 -6.84 -0.28
C GLN A 276 5.11 -6.74 -1.78
N GLY A 277 5.59 -5.71 -2.49
CA GLY A 277 5.30 -5.49 -3.91
C GLY A 277 6.14 -6.27 -4.93
N TRP A 278 7.22 -6.96 -4.55
CA TRP A 278 8.28 -7.37 -5.49
C TRP A 278 7.84 -8.27 -6.66
N CYS A 279 6.82 -9.09 -6.44
CA CYS A 279 6.23 -9.94 -7.48
C CYS A 279 4.69 -9.93 -7.47
N GLY A 280 4.07 -9.25 -6.51
CA GLY A 280 2.62 -9.29 -6.36
C GLY A 280 1.87 -8.74 -7.58
N PHE A 281 2.50 -7.83 -8.32
CA PHE A 281 1.93 -7.24 -9.53
C PHE A 281 1.62 -8.25 -10.64
N LEU A 282 2.33 -9.39 -10.69
CA LEU A 282 2.12 -10.43 -11.69
C LEU A 282 0.70 -11.00 -11.65
N PHE A 283 0.04 -10.99 -10.49
CA PHE A 283 -1.33 -11.45 -10.31
C PHE A 283 -2.36 -10.52 -10.96
N TYR A 284 -2.00 -9.24 -11.17
CA TYR A 284 -2.89 -8.25 -11.78
C TYR A 284 -2.70 -8.09 -13.28
N LEU A 285 -1.53 -8.46 -13.83
CA LEU A 285 -1.25 -8.34 -15.28
C LEU A 285 -2.29 -9.01 -16.19
N PRO A 286 -2.88 -10.18 -15.85
CA PRO A 286 -3.94 -10.75 -16.67
C PRO A 286 -5.17 -9.84 -16.84
N LEU A 287 -5.46 -8.94 -15.90
CA LEU A 287 -6.58 -7.99 -16.04
C LEU A 287 -6.31 -6.94 -17.12
N ALA A 288 -5.04 -6.66 -17.42
CA ALA A 288 -4.66 -5.65 -18.41
C ALA A 288 -5.14 -5.97 -19.83
N VAL A 289 -5.54 -7.20 -20.13
CA VAL A 289 -6.13 -7.53 -21.44
C VAL A 289 -7.61 -7.13 -21.56
N ILE A 290 -8.25 -6.71 -20.46
CA ILE A 290 -9.69 -6.40 -20.40
C ILE A 290 -9.95 -5.05 -19.74
N ILE A 291 -9.35 -4.78 -18.58
CA ILE A 291 -9.69 -3.65 -17.71
C ILE A 291 -8.77 -2.45 -17.97
N PRO A 292 -9.31 -1.25 -18.28
CA PRO A 292 -8.51 -0.07 -18.51
C PRO A 292 -7.66 0.33 -17.29
N PRO A 293 -6.43 0.86 -17.50
CA PRO A 293 -5.50 1.16 -16.41
C PRO A 293 -6.06 2.07 -15.32
N ALA A 294 -6.84 3.09 -15.72
CA ALA A 294 -7.38 4.05 -14.76
C ALA A 294 -8.44 3.42 -13.82
N HIS A 295 -9.27 2.47 -14.30
CA HIS A 295 -10.20 1.74 -13.44
C HIS A 295 -9.46 0.81 -12.51
N PHE A 296 -8.47 0.09 -13.04
CA PHE A 296 -7.59 -0.80 -12.29
C PHE A 296 -6.92 -0.08 -11.12
N LEU A 297 -6.21 1.02 -11.38
CA LEU A 297 -5.51 1.80 -10.36
C LEU A 297 -6.47 2.34 -9.29
N THR A 298 -7.62 2.86 -9.73
CA THR A 298 -8.65 3.38 -8.82
C THR A 298 -9.16 2.26 -7.90
N HIS A 299 -9.47 1.10 -8.45
CA HIS A 299 -10.02 -0.03 -7.69
C HIS A 299 -9.00 -0.69 -6.78
N GLN A 300 -7.73 -0.71 -7.18
CA GLN A 300 -6.65 -1.19 -6.33
C GLN A 300 -6.48 -0.29 -5.09
N GLN A 301 -6.64 1.03 -5.24
CA GLN A 301 -6.62 1.97 -4.12
C GLN A 301 -7.86 1.85 -3.22
N PHE A 302 -9.04 1.64 -3.78
CA PHE A 302 -10.25 1.36 -3.00
C PHE A 302 -10.14 0.05 -2.23
N ASN A 303 -9.60 -1.00 -2.85
CA ASN A 303 -9.39 -2.28 -2.20
C ASN A 303 -8.44 -2.15 -1.00
N LEU A 304 -7.32 -1.44 -1.18
CA LEU A 304 -6.39 -1.12 -0.08
C LEU A 304 -7.06 -0.32 1.05
N LEU A 305 -7.85 0.71 0.71
CA LEU A 305 -8.53 1.54 1.70
C LEU A 305 -9.57 0.73 2.49
N PHE A 306 -10.32 -0.14 1.81
CA PHE A 306 -11.28 -1.02 2.47
C PHE A 306 -10.61 -1.98 3.46
N GLN A 307 -9.45 -2.52 3.11
CA GLN A 307 -8.74 -3.45 4.00
C GLN A 307 -8.19 -2.78 5.26
N PHE A 308 -8.01 -1.46 5.29
CA PHE A 308 -7.50 -0.78 6.47
C PHE A 308 -8.45 -0.92 7.68
N TRP A 309 -9.73 -0.58 7.51
CA TRP A 309 -10.67 -0.48 8.64
C TRP A 309 -11.10 -1.83 9.23
N ILE A 310 -10.91 -2.93 8.49
CA ILE A 310 -11.24 -4.27 8.97
C ILE A 310 -10.27 -4.80 10.03
N HIS A 311 -9.17 -4.08 10.31
CA HIS A 311 -8.23 -4.39 11.38
C HIS A 311 -8.72 -3.87 12.74
N THR A 312 -9.81 -4.42 13.26
CA THR A 312 -10.30 -4.01 14.59
C THR A 312 -10.99 -5.15 15.34
N LYS A 313 -10.90 -5.09 16.67
CA LYS A 313 -11.65 -5.97 17.57
C LYS A 313 -12.99 -5.39 18.01
N SER A 314 -13.20 -4.08 17.81
CA SER A 314 -14.36 -3.36 18.36
C SER A 314 -15.65 -3.66 17.58
N VAL A 315 -15.54 -4.03 16.30
CA VAL A 315 -16.69 -4.44 15.49
C VAL A 315 -16.86 -5.94 15.55
N HIS A 316 -17.86 -6.41 16.29
CA HIS A 316 -18.11 -7.83 16.51
C HIS A 316 -18.76 -8.52 15.31
N THR A 317 -19.87 -7.98 14.79
CA THR A 317 -20.57 -8.52 13.62
C THR A 317 -21.24 -7.44 12.79
N LEU A 318 -21.35 -7.68 11.49
CA LEU A 318 -22.13 -6.86 10.54
C LEU A 318 -23.39 -7.60 10.02
N GLY A 319 -23.74 -8.72 10.66
CA GLY A 319 -24.91 -9.52 10.30
C GLY A 319 -24.86 -9.99 8.84
N PRO A 320 -25.93 -9.81 8.04
CA PRO A 320 -26.01 -10.34 6.68
C PRO A 320 -24.91 -9.85 5.72
N LEU A 321 -24.26 -8.72 6.00
CA LEU A 321 -23.17 -8.22 5.15
C LEU A 321 -21.95 -9.17 5.15
N GLU A 322 -21.79 -10.00 6.19
CA GLU A 322 -20.74 -11.01 6.30
C GLU A 322 -20.87 -12.16 5.28
N TRP A 323 -21.98 -12.25 4.56
CA TRP A 323 -22.09 -13.21 3.46
C TRP A 323 -21.32 -12.77 2.21
N VAL A 324 -21.14 -11.46 2.02
CA VAL A 324 -20.60 -10.86 0.80
C VAL A 324 -19.26 -10.17 1.04
N PHE A 325 -19.16 -9.35 2.09
CA PHE A 325 -17.98 -8.55 2.34
C PHE A 325 -17.01 -9.24 3.30
N ASN A 326 -15.71 -8.99 3.10
CA ASN A 326 -14.74 -9.22 4.15
C ASN A 326 -15.02 -8.21 5.28
N THR A 327 -15.00 -8.67 6.52
CA THR A 327 -15.41 -7.89 7.69
C THR A 327 -14.35 -8.00 8.77
N PRO A 328 -14.36 -7.13 9.81
CA PRO A 328 -13.46 -7.28 10.94
C PRO A 328 -13.50 -8.68 11.57
N ARG A 329 -14.68 -9.32 11.57
CA ARG A 329 -14.88 -10.69 12.07
C ARG A 329 -14.09 -11.72 11.28
N HIS A 330 -14.17 -11.68 9.96
CA HIS A 330 -13.43 -12.60 9.09
C HIS A 330 -11.93 -12.33 9.15
N HIS A 331 -11.54 -11.05 9.19
CA HIS A 331 -10.15 -10.62 9.20
C HIS A 331 -9.44 -10.94 10.53
N ARG A 332 -10.18 -10.96 11.65
CA ARG A 332 -9.65 -11.49 12.92
C ARG A 332 -9.24 -12.96 12.79
N VAL A 333 -10.07 -13.80 12.16
CA VAL A 333 -9.74 -15.20 11.90
C VAL A 333 -8.52 -15.29 10.99
N HIS A 334 -8.47 -14.49 9.94
CA HIS A 334 -7.34 -14.44 9.01
C HIS A 334 -5.99 -14.15 9.72
N HIS A 335 -5.99 -13.21 10.68
CA HIS A 335 -4.79 -12.89 11.46
C HIS A 335 -4.49 -13.86 12.61
N GLY A 336 -5.39 -14.81 12.89
CA GLY A 336 -5.22 -15.76 13.97
C GLY A 336 -4.16 -16.83 13.68
N CYS A 337 -3.41 -17.22 14.70
CA CYS A 337 -2.45 -18.32 14.64
C CYS A 337 -2.98 -19.63 15.25
N ASN A 338 -4.22 -19.65 15.76
CA ASN A 338 -4.90 -20.89 16.14
C ASN A 338 -4.99 -21.83 14.93
N LEU A 339 -5.00 -23.14 15.18
CA LEU A 339 -4.98 -24.12 14.10
C LEU A 339 -6.13 -23.94 13.08
N TYR A 340 -7.33 -23.57 13.52
CA TYR A 340 -8.49 -23.36 12.63
C TYR A 340 -8.42 -22.05 11.81
N CYS A 341 -7.58 -21.10 12.23
CA CYS A 341 -7.40 -19.80 11.60
C CYS A 341 -6.37 -19.85 10.47
N LEU A 342 -5.45 -20.83 10.50
CA LEU A 342 -4.38 -20.95 9.51
C LEU A 342 -4.92 -21.18 8.10
N ASP A 343 -4.38 -20.43 7.15
CA ASP A 343 -4.71 -20.54 5.73
C ASP A 343 -6.20 -20.32 5.41
N LYS A 344 -6.81 -19.29 6.05
CA LYS A 344 -8.23 -18.93 5.89
C LYS A 344 -8.46 -17.45 5.57
N ASN A 345 -9.60 -17.17 4.94
CA ASN A 345 -10.18 -15.83 4.76
C ASN A 345 -9.23 -14.84 4.04
N TYR A 346 -8.84 -15.12 2.81
CA TYR A 346 -7.92 -14.31 2.00
C TYR A 346 -8.57 -13.11 1.28
N GLY A 347 -9.90 -13.00 1.26
CA GLY A 347 -10.61 -11.93 0.56
C GLY A 347 -10.17 -10.53 0.99
N GLY A 348 -10.04 -9.60 0.04
CA GLY A 348 -9.71 -8.20 0.35
C GLY A 348 -10.97 -7.42 0.72
N LEU A 349 -11.81 -7.18 -0.28
CA LEU A 349 -13.12 -6.55 -0.18
C LEU A 349 -14.23 -7.59 0.01
N LEU A 350 -14.22 -8.68 -0.78
CA LEU A 350 -15.29 -9.67 -0.80
C LEU A 350 -14.83 -10.99 -0.19
N ILE A 351 -15.64 -11.54 0.72
CA ILE A 351 -15.42 -12.86 1.31
C ILE A 351 -15.96 -13.99 0.41
N ILE A 352 -16.66 -13.64 -0.68
CA ILE A 352 -17.27 -14.60 -1.60
C ILE A 352 -16.23 -15.54 -2.21
N TRP A 353 -15.01 -15.07 -2.43
CA TRP A 353 -13.93 -15.88 -3.01
C TRP A 353 -13.52 -17.00 -2.05
N ASP A 354 -13.42 -16.70 -0.75
CA ASP A 354 -13.13 -17.73 0.25
C ASP A 354 -14.21 -18.79 0.34
N ARG A 355 -15.47 -18.39 0.20
CA ARG A 355 -16.60 -19.33 0.16
C ARG A 355 -16.57 -20.19 -1.10
N LEU A 356 -16.26 -19.59 -2.25
CA LEU A 356 -16.19 -20.27 -3.54
C LEU A 356 -15.03 -21.26 -3.62
N PHE A 357 -13.86 -20.88 -3.10
CA PHE A 357 -12.62 -21.67 -3.18
C PHE A 357 -12.31 -22.48 -1.91
N GLY A 358 -13.25 -22.54 -0.96
CA GLY A 358 -13.17 -23.41 0.22
C GLY A 358 -12.15 -22.97 1.28
N THR A 359 -11.79 -21.69 1.33
CA THR A 359 -10.85 -21.11 2.30
C THR A 359 -11.56 -20.31 3.40
N PHE A 360 -12.90 -20.25 3.38
CA PHE A 360 -13.68 -19.58 4.42
C PHE A 360 -13.62 -20.31 5.77
N ALA A 361 -13.41 -19.54 6.85
CA ALA A 361 -13.61 -19.98 8.22
C ALA A 361 -14.32 -18.91 9.05
N GLU A 362 -15.29 -19.34 9.85
CA GLU A 362 -16.02 -18.46 10.77
C GLU A 362 -15.26 -18.32 12.10
N GLU A 363 -15.34 -17.12 12.70
CA GLU A 363 -14.87 -16.90 14.07
C GLU A 363 -15.67 -17.73 15.06
N ARG A 364 -14.97 -18.55 15.86
CA ARG A 364 -15.56 -19.44 16.86
C ARG A 364 -15.73 -18.67 18.18
N PRO A 365 -16.97 -18.39 18.64
CA PRO A 365 -17.19 -17.51 19.80
C PRO A 365 -16.64 -18.01 21.14
N LYS A 366 -16.30 -19.30 21.24
CA LYS A 366 -15.81 -19.95 22.46
C LYS A 366 -14.29 -20.17 22.48
N GLU A 367 -13.60 -19.78 21.42
CA GLU A 367 -12.15 -19.93 21.30
C GLU A 367 -11.54 -18.53 21.12
N GLU A 368 -10.61 -18.15 22.01
CA GLU A 368 -9.89 -16.89 21.86
C GLU A 368 -8.94 -16.98 20.65
N ILE A 369 -9.00 -15.96 19.79
CA ILE A 369 -8.05 -15.85 18.68
C ILE A 369 -6.71 -15.33 19.21
N ILE A 370 -5.67 -16.13 19.03
CA ILE A 370 -4.29 -15.78 19.37
C ILE A 370 -3.62 -15.18 18.14
N TYR A 371 -2.99 -14.01 18.29
CA TYR A 371 -2.33 -13.28 17.20
C TYR A 371 -0.81 -13.44 17.22
N GLY A 372 -0.16 -12.97 16.15
CA GLY A 372 1.27 -13.12 15.90
C GLY A 372 1.56 -14.33 15.02
N LEU A 373 2.84 -14.59 14.74
CA LEU A 373 3.24 -15.76 13.96
C LEU A 373 3.05 -17.05 14.77
N VAL A 374 2.87 -18.19 14.09
CA VAL A 374 2.88 -19.52 14.75
C VAL A 374 4.17 -19.69 15.55
N TYR A 375 5.31 -19.42 14.91
CA TYR A 375 6.61 -19.32 15.56
C TYR A 375 6.94 -17.84 15.80
N ASN A 376 6.49 -17.30 16.92
CA ASN A 376 6.63 -15.89 17.22
C ASN A 376 8.10 -15.46 17.32
N GLN A 377 8.40 -14.24 16.90
CA GLN A 377 9.71 -13.63 17.08
C GLN A 377 9.63 -12.50 18.11
N PRO A 378 10.31 -12.63 19.27
CA PRO A 378 10.24 -11.63 20.34
C PRO A 378 11.09 -10.40 20.00
N SER A 379 10.56 -9.50 19.18
CA SER A 379 11.27 -8.29 18.74
C SER A 379 10.31 -7.16 18.41
N PHE A 380 10.67 -5.95 18.81
CA PHE A 380 10.06 -4.68 18.40
C PHE A 380 10.91 -3.93 17.38
N ASN A 381 12.14 -4.39 17.09
CA ASN A 381 13.00 -3.86 16.04
C ASN A 381 12.40 -4.05 14.62
N PRO A 382 11.95 -2.96 13.95
CA PRO A 382 11.30 -3.07 12.64
C PRO A 382 12.26 -3.59 11.57
N PHE A 383 13.54 -3.23 11.60
CA PHE A 383 14.52 -3.69 10.62
C PHE A 383 14.76 -5.21 10.72
N PHE A 384 14.89 -5.73 11.94
CA PHE A 384 14.99 -7.17 12.16
C PHE A 384 13.75 -7.90 11.64
N LEU A 385 12.55 -7.40 11.97
CA LEU A 385 11.27 -7.99 11.55
C LEU A 385 11.09 -8.03 10.02
N GLN A 386 11.67 -7.08 9.28
CA GLN A 386 11.68 -7.09 7.81
C GLN A 386 12.55 -8.21 7.22
N ILE A 387 13.62 -8.63 7.91
CA ILE A 387 14.69 -9.45 7.30
C ILE A 387 14.70 -10.90 7.81
N PHE A 388 14.38 -11.14 9.08
CA PHE A 388 14.63 -12.46 9.71
C PHE A 388 13.97 -13.61 8.92
N TYR A 389 12.77 -13.42 8.39
CA TYR A 389 12.05 -14.49 7.69
C TYR A 389 12.66 -14.78 6.32
N ASN A 390 13.21 -13.76 5.64
CA ASN A 390 13.98 -13.97 4.40
C ASN A 390 15.20 -14.87 4.67
N MET A 391 15.86 -14.70 5.82
CA MET A 391 16.94 -15.61 6.24
C MET A 391 16.41 -17.03 6.53
N ASN A 392 15.21 -17.19 7.06
CA ASN A 392 14.58 -18.50 7.24
C ASN A 392 14.36 -19.22 5.89
N VAL A 393 13.93 -18.50 4.85
CA VAL A 393 13.81 -19.07 3.49
C VAL A 393 15.16 -19.52 2.97
N ILE A 394 16.20 -18.69 3.10
CA ILE A 394 17.57 -19.02 2.67
C ILE A 394 18.11 -20.24 3.43
N ASN A 395 17.93 -20.28 4.74
CA ASN A 395 18.40 -21.38 5.60
C ASN A 395 17.68 -22.68 5.25
N LYS A 396 16.36 -22.63 5.01
CA LYS A 396 15.58 -23.78 4.56
C LYS A 396 16.06 -24.25 3.17
N TRP A 397 16.32 -23.34 2.24
CA TRP A 397 16.88 -23.69 0.94
C TRP A 397 18.26 -24.36 1.08
N LYS A 398 19.13 -23.85 1.95
CA LYS A 398 20.47 -24.43 2.18
C LYS A 398 20.42 -25.83 2.79
N SER A 399 19.41 -26.13 3.61
CA SER A 399 19.29 -27.44 4.27
C SER A 399 18.73 -28.56 3.36
N MET A 400 18.22 -28.23 2.17
CA MET A 400 17.65 -29.22 1.26
C MET A 400 18.72 -30.05 0.53
N PRO A 401 18.53 -31.38 0.42
CA PRO A 401 19.56 -32.30 -0.06
C PRO A 401 19.81 -32.25 -1.58
N ASN A 402 18.80 -31.86 -2.37
CA ASN A 402 18.88 -31.82 -3.83
C ASN A 402 18.22 -30.56 -4.41
N TRP A 403 18.45 -30.28 -5.69
CA TRP A 403 17.94 -29.07 -6.35
C TRP A 403 16.41 -29.00 -6.47
N GLN A 404 15.72 -30.13 -6.57
CA GLN A 404 14.26 -30.16 -6.64
C GLN A 404 13.67 -29.73 -5.28
N ASP A 405 14.20 -30.28 -4.20
CA ASP A 405 13.81 -29.93 -2.84
C ASP A 405 14.18 -28.49 -2.50
N LYS A 406 15.32 -27.99 -2.99
CA LYS A 406 15.72 -26.58 -2.89
C LYS A 406 14.68 -25.65 -3.51
N LEU A 407 14.26 -25.90 -4.75
CA LEU A 407 13.20 -25.10 -5.39
C LEU A 407 11.87 -25.25 -4.66
N ALA A 408 11.51 -26.48 -4.25
CA ALA A 408 10.29 -26.73 -3.50
C ALA A 408 10.29 -26.01 -2.14
N ALA A 409 11.42 -25.86 -1.46
CA ALA A 409 11.54 -25.12 -0.21
C ALA A 409 11.23 -23.62 -0.34
N VAL A 410 11.33 -23.07 -1.56
CA VAL A 410 11.01 -21.66 -1.86
C VAL A 410 9.56 -21.51 -2.32
N TRP A 411 9.06 -22.43 -3.15
CA TRP A 411 7.76 -22.32 -3.81
C TRP A 411 6.60 -23.04 -3.12
N LYS A 412 6.86 -24.08 -2.33
CA LYS A 412 5.84 -24.76 -1.53
C LYS A 412 5.61 -24.01 -0.22
N GLY A 413 4.66 -24.47 0.59
CA GLY A 413 4.25 -23.78 1.81
C GLY A 413 5.37 -23.68 2.86
N PRO A 414 5.26 -22.73 3.80
CA PRO A 414 6.25 -22.55 4.88
C PRO A 414 6.56 -23.83 5.66
N SER A 415 5.57 -24.68 5.89
CA SER A 415 5.70 -25.95 6.63
C SER A 415 6.07 -27.17 5.76
N TRP A 416 6.28 -27.00 4.44
CA TRP A 416 6.62 -28.11 3.56
C TRP A 416 8.01 -28.69 3.86
N ILE A 417 8.13 -30.02 3.85
CA ILE A 417 9.39 -30.77 3.85
C ILE A 417 9.31 -31.91 2.83
N PRO A 418 10.43 -32.50 2.36
CA PRO A 418 10.41 -33.62 1.44
C PRO A 418 9.50 -34.75 1.90
N GLY A 419 8.64 -35.25 1.02
CA GLY A 419 7.66 -36.31 1.32
C GLY A 419 6.34 -35.86 1.93
N LYS A 420 6.19 -34.60 2.40
CA LYS A 420 4.91 -34.06 2.91
C LYS A 420 4.11 -33.32 1.82
N PRO A 421 2.78 -33.12 2.01
CA PRO A 421 1.91 -32.37 1.09
C PRO A 421 2.37 -30.93 0.89
N ARG A 422 1.93 -30.27 -0.20
CA ARG A 422 2.43 -28.93 -0.62
C ARG A 422 2.46 -27.88 0.49
N LEU A 423 1.49 -27.86 1.40
CA LEU A 423 1.39 -26.87 2.48
C LEU A 423 1.98 -27.36 3.82
N GLY A 424 2.69 -28.49 3.81
CA GLY A 424 2.99 -29.24 5.02
C GLY A 424 1.87 -30.23 5.34
N ALA A 425 2.09 -31.04 6.38
CA ALA A 425 1.09 -31.96 6.88
C ALA A 425 0.29 -31.32 8.00
N GLU A 426 -1.01 -31.58 8.07
CA GLU A 426 -1.88 -31.00 9.09
C GLU A 426 -1.48 -31.47 10.49
N GLU A 427 -1.00 -32.70 10.63
CA GLU A 427 -0.52 -33.26 11.90
C GLU A 427 0.76 -32.60 12.42
N ASP A 428 1.51 -31.90 11.57
CA ASP A 428 2.74 -31.20 11.96
C ASP A 428 2.47 -29.75 12.41
N LYS A 429 1.24 -29.23 12.19
CA LYS A 429 0.87 -27.86 12.57
C LYS A 429 0.64 -27.76 14.08
N LEU A 430 1.21 -26.73 14.70
CA LEU A 430 1.07 -26.48 16.12
C LEU A 430 -0.31 -25.88 16.43
N ASP A 431 -1.01 -26.47 17.40
CA ASP A 431 -2.27 -25.93 17.93
C ASP A 431 -2.01 -24.95 19.08
N ILE A 432 -1.95 -23.66 18.74
CA ILE A 432 -1.72 -22.59 19.71
C ILE A 432 -3.05 -22.20 20.37
N LYS A 433 -3.18 -22.55 21.66
CA LYS A 433 -4.38 -22.25 22.46
C LYS A 433 -4.24 -21.01 23.34
N SER A 434 -3.02 -20.64 23.69
CA SER A 434 -2.69 -19.49 24.53
C SER A 434 -1.25 -19.08 24.30
N ARG A 435 -0.95 -17.80 24.50
CA ARG A 435 0.42 -17.26 24.41
C ARG A 435 0.60 -16.13 25.42
N GLU A 436 1.74 -16.16 26.12
CA GLU A 436 2.23 -14.97 26.80
C GLU A 436 2.82 -14.01 25.76
N LYS A 437 2.30 -12.78 25.73
CA LYS A 437 2.74 -11.77 24.78
C LYS A 437 4.12 -11.24 25.16
N TYR A 438 5.02 -11.16 24.20
CA TYR A 438 6.37 -10.65 24.42
C TYR A 438 6.32 -9.16 24.78
N ASN A 439 6.68 -8.80 26.02
CA ASN A 439 6.60 -7.42 26.49
C ASN A 439 7.71 -7.09 27.49
N VAL A 440 8.73 -6.37 27.04
CA VAL A 440 9.80 -5.87 27.92
C VAL A 440 9.26 -4.72 28.77
N GLN A 441 9.38 -4.85 30.10
CA GLN A 441 8.96 -3.81 31.04
C GLN A 441 10.05 -2.74 31.17
N LEU A 442 9.82 -1.58 30.55
CA LEU A 442 10.71 -0.42 30.66
C LEU A 442 10.21 0.56 31.72
N PRO A 443 11.12 1.29 32.40
CA PRO A 443 10.73 2.34 33.32
C PRO A 443 10.02 3.49 32.59
N LEU A 444 9.13 4.19 33.28
CA LEU A 444 8.26 5.23 32.68
C LEU A 444 9.04 6.30 31.91
N TRP A 445 10.17 6.77 32.46
CA TRP A 445 11.01 7.78 31.79
C TRP A 445 11.52 7.31 30.43
N CYS A 446 11.82 6.02 30.29
CA CYS A 446 12.30 5.43 29.04
C CYS A 446 11.16 5.36 28.02
N ASN A 447 9.96 4.95 28.44
CA ASN A 447 8.78 4.98 27.57
C ASN A 447 8.45 6.40 27.09
N LEU A 448 8.54 7.41 27.97
CA LEU A 448 8.32 8.82 27.61
C LEU A 448 9.40 9.34 26.64
N TYR A 449 10.66 8.95 26.86
CA TYR A 449 11.77 9.27 25.96
C TYR A 449 11.54 8.68 24.56
N LEU A 450 11.18 7.40 24.48
CA LEU A 450 10.90 6.72 23.21
C LEU A 450 9.69 7.33 22.49
N LEU A 451 8.64 7.70 23.22
CA LEU A 451 7.49 8.42 22.66
C LEU A 451 7.91 9.75 22.04
N LEU A 452 8.65 10.56 22.79
CA LEU A 452 9.08 11.88 22.33
C LEU A 452 9.95 11.76 21.07
N HIS A 453 10.93 10.86 21.08
CA HIS A 453 11.80 10.63 19.92
C HIS A 453 11.03 10.06 18.73
N PHE A 454 10.06 9.18 18.95
CA PHE A 454 9.19 8.69 17.88
C PHE A 454 8.37 9.83 17.25
N VAL A 455 7.81 10.73 18.06
CA VAL A 455 7.09 11.93 17.56
C VAL A 455 8.03 12.82 16.73
N VAL A 456 9.28 13.03 17.18
CA VAL A 456 10.28 13.79 16.41
C VAL A 456 10.56 13.11 15.06
N VAL A 457 10.67 11.78 15.02
CA VAL A 457 10.85 11.02 13.77
C VAL A 457 9.64 11.18 12.85
N VAL A 458 8.42 11.12 13.37
CA VAL A 458 7.18 11.35 12.59
C VAL A 458 7.16 12.77 12.00
N ILE A 459 7.51 13.79 12.79
CA ILE A 459 7.62 15.17 12.31
C ILE A 459 8.70 15.28 11.23
N GLY A 460 9.88 14.68 11.45
CA GLY A 460 10.96 14.64 10.46
C GLY A 460 10.55 13.96 9.17
N PHE A 461 9.79 12.87 9.26
CA PHE A 461 9.20 12.19 8.10
C PHE A 461 8.20 13.08 7.36
N GLN A 462 7.33 13.80 8.07
CA GLN A 462 6.39 14.74 7.45
C GLN A 462 7.12 15.88 6.74
N GLU A 463 8.15 16.46 7.36
CA GLU A 463 8.97 17.50 6.74
C GLU A 463 9.69 16.99 5.48
N LEU A 464 10.24 15.77 5.52
CA LEU A 464 10.80 15.12 4.34
C LEU A 464 9.73 14.98 3.25
N ALA A 465 8.55 14.45 3.57
CA ALA A 465 7.47 14.27 2.61
C ALA A 465 6.98 15.59 1.98
N LEU A 466 7.04 16.71 2.71
CA LEU A 466 6.65 18.03 2.22
C LEU A 466 7.73 18.72 1.37
N ARG A 467 9.01 18.43 1.63
CA ARG A 467 10.15 19.20 1.08
C ARG A 467 11.06 18.42 0.14
N TYR A 468 10.92 17.10 0.03
CA TYR A 468 11.90 16.26 -0.68
C TYR A 468 12.24 16.70 -2.10
N MET A 469 11.27 17.23 -2.86
CA MET A 469 11.50 17.69 -4.24
C MET A 469 12.42 18.91 -4.32
N GLY A 470 12.54 19.68 -3.25
CA GLY A 470 13.45 20.83 -3.16
C GLY A 470 14.79 20.49 -2.52
N MET A 471 15.02 19.23 -2.14
CA MET A 471 16.25 18.77 -1.47
C MET A 471 17.18 18.09 -2.47
N SER A 472 18.49 18.14 -2.21
CA SER A 472 19.44 17.33 -2.98
C SER A 472 19.22 15.84 -2.67
N PRO A 473 19.55 14.92 -3.61
CA PRO A 473 19.45 13.48 -3.37
C PRO A 473 20.19 13.03 -2.10
N LEU A 474 21.40 13.55 -1.89
CA LEU A 474 22.20 13.26 -0.69
C LEU A 474 21.49 13.71 0.60
N ALA A 475 20.83 14.86 0.60
CA ALA A 475 20.05 15.32 1.74
C ALA A 475 18.85 14.40 1.99
N VAL A 476 18.12 14.01 0.94
CA VAL A 476 17.02 13.04 1.05
C VAL A 476 17.50 11.73 1.65
N LEU A 477 18.62 11.18 1.16
CA LEU A 477 19.21 9.96 1.69
C LEU A 477 19.62 10.10 3.15
N GLY A 478 20.21 11.24 3.54
CA GLY A 478 20.54 11.52 4.94
C GLY A 478 19.31 11.49 5.85
N PHE A 479 18.20 12.09 5.41
CA PHE A 479 16.93 12.05 6.15
C PHE A 479 16.29 10.65 6.19
N VAL A 480 16.32 9.90 5.09
CA VAL A 480 15.85 8.51 5.07
C VAL A 480 16.69 7.65 6.02
N ALA A 481 18.02 7.77 5.96
CA ALA A 481 18.92 7.06 6.86
C ALA A 481 18.68 7.43 8.33
N TYR A 482 18.43 8.71 8.63
CA TYR A 482 18.02 9.17 9.96
C TYR A 482 16.75 8.47 10.42
N ILE A 483 15.69 8.47 9.61
CA ILE A 483 14.39 7.88 9.97
C ILE A 483 14.54 6.37 10.20
N LEU A 484 15.13 5.64 9.25
CA LEU A 484 15.30 4.19 9.35
C LEU A 484 16.16 3.80 10.56
N THR A 485 17.27 4.51 10.79
CA THR A 485 18.14 4.27 11.95
C THR A 485 17.40 4.59 13.25
N SER A 486 16.66 5.70 13.31
CA SER A 486 15.92 6.09 14.52
C SER A 486 14.85 5.08 14.92
N LEU A 487 14.02 4.66 13.97
CA LEU A 487 12.97 3.66 14.20
C LEU A 487 13.57 2.30 14.58
N THR A 488 14.69 1.92 13.96
CA THR A 488 15.45 0.70 14.32
C THR A 488 15.94 0.77 15.76
N THR A 489 16.58 1.88 16.15
CA THR A 489 17.10 2.07 17.51
C THR A 489 15.99 2.13 18.56
N ILE A 490 14.86 2.79 18.26
CA ILE A 490 13.66 2.80 19.12
C ILE A 490 13.17 1.37 19.36
N GLY A 491 13.07 0.55 18.31
CA GLY A 491 12.70 -0.85 18.45
C GLY A 491 13.71 -1.67 19.27
N MET A 492 15.01 -1.44 19.08
CA MET A 492 16.06 -2.07 19.89
C MET A 492 15.99 -1.67 21.37
N LEU A 493 15.62 -0.43 21.68
CA LEU A 493 15.42 0.04 23.05
C LEU A 493 14.17 -0.60 23.66
N PHE A 494 13.07 -0.74 22.91
CA PHE A 494 11.92 -1.54 23.34
C PHE A 494 12.27 -3.00 23.61
N ASP A 495 13.23 -3.57 22.89
CA ASP A 495 13.73 -4.92 23.11
C ASP A 495 14.73 -5.02 24.28
N ASN A 496 15.12 -3.90 24.91
CA ASN A 496 16.24 -3.83 25.85
C ASN A 496 17.50 -4.52 25.30
N HIS A 497 17.78 -4.31 24.01
CA HIS A 497 18.85 -4.99 23.30
C HIS A 497 20.23 -4.54 23.84
N PRO A 498 21.23 -5.43 23.99
CA PRO A 498 22.53 -5.09 24.60
C PRO A 498 23.27 -3.92 23.94
N TYR A 499 23.08 -3.75 22.62
CA TYR A 499 23.70 -2.67 21.85
C TYR A 499 22.80 -1.43 21.67
N ALA A 500 21.57 -1.42 22.19
CA ALA A 500 20.60 -0.35 21.96
C ALA A 500 21.13 1.02 22.40
N CYS A 501 21.75 1.11 23.58
CA CYS A 501 22.34 2.36 24.07
C CYS A 501 23.48 2.88 23.20
N LEU A 502 24.29 1.99 22.60
CA LEU A 502 25.37 2.38 21.70
C LEU A 502 24.80 2.96 20.40
N PHE A 503 23.80 2.28 19.81
CA PHE A 503 23.11 2.79 18.62
C PHE A 503 22.41 4.11 18.89
N GLU A 504 21.86 4.30 20.09
CA GLU A 504 21.22 5.55 20.48
C GLU A 504 22.19 6.69 20.66
N LEU A 505 23.36 6.42 21.25
CA LEU A 505 24.45 7.38 21.35
C LEU A 505 24.92 7.80 19.95
N VAL A 506 25.19 6.84 19.05
CA VAL A 506 25.61 7.12 17.68
C VAL A 506 24.56 7.94 16.94
N ARG A 507 23.28 7.57 17.07
CA ARG A 507 22.16 8.31 16.47
C ARG A 507 22.08 9.74 17.00
N CYS A 508 22.22 9.95 18.30
CA CYS A 508 22.21 11.29 18.86
C CYS A 508 23.40 12.11 18.35
N LEU A 509 24.62 11.56 18.34
CA LEU A 509 25.82 12.27 17.87
C LEU A 509 25.85 12.55 16.37
N ALA A 510 25.20 11.71 15.56
CA ALA A 510 25.19 11.86 14.11
C ALA A 510 24.17 12.91 13.62
N PHE A 511 23.14 13.20 14.42
CA PHE A 511 21.98 14.00 14.00
C PHE A 511 21.63 15.17 14.94
N PHE A 512 22.36 15.33 16.04
CA PHE A 512 22.37 16.50 16.93
C PHE A 512 23.82 16.91 17.21
#